data_AF-A0A4Y2UQF7-F1
#
_entry.id   AF-A0A4Y2UQF7-F1
#
_cell.length_a   1.000
_cell.length_b   1.000
_cell.length_c   1.000
_cell.angle_alpha   90.00
_cell.angle_beta   90.00
_cell.angle_gamma   90.00
#
_symmetry.space_group_name_H-M   'P 1'
#
loop_
_entity.id
_entity.type
_entity.pdbx_description
1 polymer ?
#
loop_
_entity_poly.entity_id
_entity_poly.type
_entity_poly.pdbx_seq_one_letter_code
_entity_poly.pdbx_strand_id
1 'polypeptide(L)'
;MQLVCESIKTDKSTVKPLPFINSPPSDANTLYTALKYAAEGNLQQSSKICLVTFDQPLYVKAREIVGLMSDDPLLRTVVLRLGGFHMLISYMGCIGHTLAGSGLKDLLFSFCS
;
A
#
# COMPACT_ATOMS: atom_id res chain seq x y z
N MET A 1 -1.93 46.27 0.04
CA MET A 1 -2.31 45.12 -0.79
C MET A 1 -2.70 44.00 0.15
N GLN A 2 -3.99 43.83 0.40
CA GLN A 2 -4.52 42.86 1.37
C GLN A 2 -4.56 41.49 0.69
N LEU A 3 -3.72 40.56 1.14
CA LEU A 3 -3.80 39.16 0.70
C LEU A 3 -5.00 38.51 1.39
N VAL A 4 -6.09 38.37 0.66
CA VAL A 4 -7.23 37.55 1.05
C VAL A 4 -6.79 36.09 0.90
N CYS A 5 -6.42 35.46 2.01
CA CYS A 5 -6.40 33.99 2.09
C CYS A 5 -7.85 33.53 2.09
N GLU A 6 -8.39 33.29 0.90
CA GLU A 6 -9.66 32.58 0.76
C GLU A 6 -9.47 31.18 1.35
N SER A 7 -10.26 30.85 2.39
CA SER A 7 -10.17 29.57 3.08
C SER A 7 -10.62 28.47 2.13
N ILE A 8 -9.66 27.79 1.51
CA ILE A 8 -9.90 26.63 0.64
C ILE A 8 -10.60 25.59 1.51
N LYS A 9 -11.84 25.22 1.18
CA LYS A 9 -12.53 24.11 1.86
C LYS A 9 -11.74 22.83 1.59
N THR A 10 -10.96 22.39 2.57
CA THR A 10 -10.24 21.12 2.53
C THR A 10 -11.17 20.00 3.00
N ASP A 11 -11.25 18.92 2.24
CA ASP A 11 -11.96 17.71 2.65
C ASP A 11 -11.24 17.05 3.83
N LYS A 12 -11.98 16.57 4.84
CA LYS A 12 -11.39 15.98 6.04
C LYS A 12 -10.98 14.54 5.75
N SER A 13 -9.68 14.28 5.72
CA SER A 13 -9.16 12.91 5.67
C SER A 13 -9.20 12.25 7.05
N THR A 14 -9.61 10.98 7.11
CA THR A 14 -9.61 10.18 8.35
C THR A 14 -8.80 8.92 8.12
N VAL A 15 -7.83 8.66 9.01
CA VAL A 15 -7.13 7.37 9.05
C VAL A 15 -7.85 6.46 10.03
N LYS A 16 -8.26 5.27 9.55
CA LYS A 16 -8.88 4.24 10.39
C LYS A 16 -8.10 2.94 10.26
N PRO A 17 -7.75 2.27 11.36
CA PRO A 17 -7.22 0.92 11.29
C PRO A 17 -8.32 -0.02 10.76
N LEU A 18 -7.92 -0.95 9.89
CA LEU A 18 -8.78 -2.03 9.45
C LEU A 18 -8.84 -3.13 10.52
N PRO A 19 -9.92 -3.92 10.58
CA PRO A 19 -10.02 -5.04 11.51
C PRO A 19 -8.94 -6.09 11.22
N PHE A 20 -8.43 -6.71 12.28
CA PHE A 20 -7.49 -7.81 12.17
C PHE A 20 -8.22 -9.08 11.72
N ILE A 21 -7.68 -9.72 10.68
CA ILE A 21 -8.16 -11.02 10.21
C ILE A 21 -7.27 -12.09 10.83
N ASN A 22 -7.84 -12.92 11.71
CA ASN A 22 -7.11 -13.99 12.40
C ASN A 22 -7.06 -15.26 11.54
N SER A 23 -6.38 -15.19 10.40
CA SER A 23 -6.20 -16.30 9.47
C SER A 23 -4.89 -16.13 8.71
N PRO A 24 -4.27 -17.22 8.23
CA PRO A 24 -2.99 -17.15 7.54
C PRO A 24 -3.08 -16.25 6.29
N PRO A 25 -2.22 -15.23 6.14
CA PRO A 25 -2.31 -14.27 5.02
C PRO A 25 -2.04 -14.91 3.66
N SER A 26 -1.38 -16.06 3.65
CA SER A 26 -1.12 -16.86 2.46
C SER A 26 -2.36 -17.58 1.91
N ASP A 27 -3.44 -17.66 2.69
CA ASP A 27 -4.69 -18.30 2.29
C ASP A 27 -5.53 -17.38 1.39
N ALA A 28 -6.04 -17.94 0.29
CA ALA A 28 -6.76 -17.16 -0.71
C ALA A 28 -8.09 -16.60 -0.19
N ASN A 29 -8.77 -17.35 0.69
CA ASN A 29 -10.05 -16.92 1.26
C ASN A 29 -9.86 -15.74 2.23
N THR A 30 -8.75 -15.77 2.98
CA THR A 30 -8.31 -14.67 3.85
C THR A 30 -8.07 -13.40 3.04
N LEU A 31 -7.32 -13.50 1.94
CA LEU A 31 -6.97 -12.38 1.07
C LEU A 31 -8.21 -11.81 0.35
N TYR A 32 -9.11 -12.69 -0.10
CA TYR A 32 -10.39 -12.32 -0.68
C TYR A 32 -11.29 -11.57 0.31
N THR A 33 -11.41 -12.07 1.54
CA THR A 33 -12.21 -11.43 2.60
C THR A 33 -11.68 -10.03 2.91
N ALA A 34 -10.34 -9.88 2.97
CA ALA A 34 -9.70 -8.58 3.17
C ALA A 34 -10.02 -7.59 2.04
N LEU A 35 -9.93 -8.05 0.78
CA LEU A 35 -10.21 -7.24 -0.40
C LEU A 35 -11.67 -6.80 -0.46
N LYS A 36 -12.59 -7.73 -0.18
CA LYS A 36 -14.03 -7.45 -0.16
C LYS A 36 -14.37 -6.41 0.90
N TYR A 37 -13.84 -6.55 2.11
CA TYR A 37 -14.05 -5.59 3.19
C TYR A 37 -13.53 -4.19 2.83
N ALA A 38 -12.34 -4.10 2.22
CA ALA A 38 -11.75 -2.84 1.79
C ALA A 38 -12.56 -2.16 0.66
N ALA A 39 -13.12 -2.95 -0.25
CA ALA A 39 -13.98 -2.47 -1.33
C ALA A 39 -15.34 -1.98 -0.83
N GLU A 40 -16.00 -2.74 0.06
CA GLU A 40 -17.28 -2.39 0.68
C GLU A 40 -17.16 -1.07 1.47
N GLY A 41 -16.09 -0.90 2.23
CA GLY A 41 -15.81 0.35 2.95
C GLY A 41 -15.67 1.57 2.03
N ASN A 42 -15.08 1.41 0.84
CA ASN A 42 -14.95 2.50 -0.13
C ASN A 42 -16.27 2.88 -0.78
N LEU A 43 -17.13 1.91 -1.10
CA LEU A 43 -18.44 2.16 -1.71
C LEU A 43 -19.34 3.00 -0.79
N GLN A 44 -19.28 2.73 0.52
CA GLN A 44 -20.01 3.48 1.55
C GLN A 44 -19.51 4.94 1.68
N GLN A 45 -18.27 5.22 1.27
CA GLN A 45 -17.65 6.54 1.37
C GLN A 45 -17.71 7.34 0.05
N SER A 46 -18.44 6.86 -0.97
CA SER A 46 -18.55 7.49 -2.31
C SER A 46 -17.22 7.53 -3.09
N SER A 47 -16.20 6.79 -2.65
CA SER A 47 -14.92 6.67 -3.35
C SER A 47 -15.07 5.73 -4.54
N LYS A 48 -14.71 6.20 -5.73
CA LYS A 48 -14.82 5.42 -6.99
C LYS A 48 -13.76 4.32 -7.10
N ILE A 49 -12.65 4.42 -6.38
CA ILE A 49 -11.49 3.53 -6.50
C ILE A 49 -10.93 3.21 -5.11
N CYS A 50 -10.72 1.93 -4.83
CA CYS A 50 -10.05 1.42 -3.63
C CYS A 50 -8.61 1.02 -3.98
N LEU A 51 -7.60 1.76 -3.51
CA LEU A 51 -6.20 1.38 -3.70
C LEU A 51 -5.74 0.48 -2.54
N VAL A 52 -5.32 -0.74 -2.85
CA VAL A 52 -4.83 -1.70 -1.86
C VAL A 52 -3.37 -2.05 -2.15
N THR A 53 -2.53 -1.95 -1.14
CA THR A 53 -1.10 -2.29 -1.26
C THR A 53 -0.77 -3.58 -0.53
N PHE A 54 -0.02 -4.47 -1.18
CA PHE A 54 0.47 -5.71 -0.58
C PHE A 54 1.97 -5.90 -0.81
N ASP A 55 2.65 -6.60 0.10
CA ASP A 55 3.99 -7.13 -0.15
C ASP A 55 4.00 -8.08 -1.35
N GLN A 56 5.18 -8.29 -1.93
CA GLN A 56 5.37 -9.05 -3.17
C GLN A 56 4.64 -10.41 -3.23
N PRO A 57 4.76 -11.33 -2.25
CA PRO A 57 4.10 -12.62 -2.35
C PRO A 57 2.58 -12.52 -2.29
N LEU A 58 2.05 -11.58 -1.51
CA LEU A 58 0.61 -11.36 -1.36
C LEU A 58 0.03 -10.62 -2.56
N TYR A 59 0.80 -9.70 -3.16
CA TYR A 59 0.41 -8.99 -4.37
C TYR A 59 0.12 -9.95 -5.52
N VAL A 60 0.99 -10.95 -5.74
CA VAL A 60 0.80 -11.96 -6.80
C VAL A 60 -0.51 -12.72 -6.59
N LYS A 61 -0.74 -13.22 -5.37
CA LYS A 61 -1.98 -13.95 -5.04
C LYS A 61 -3.23 -13.07 -5.16
N ALA A 62 -3.16 -11.84 -4.69
CA ALA A 62 -4.28 -10.89 -4.79
C ALA A 62 -4.64 -10.62 -6.26
N ARG A 63 -3.63 -10.50 -7.13
CA ARG A 63 -3.82 -10.32 -8.58
C ARG A 63 -4.51 -11.52 -9.22
N GLU A 64 -4.13 -12.73 -8.83
CA GLU A 64 -4.81 -13.95 -9.28
C GLU A 64 -6.28 -13.96 -8.89
N ILE A 65 -6.59 -13.65 -7.62
CA ILE A 65 -7.97 -13.60 -7.10
C ILE A 65 -8.81 -12.56 -7.86
N VAL A 66 -8.30 -11.33 -8.01
CA VAL A 66 -9.00 -10.27 -8.76
C VAL A 66 -9.21 -10.66 -10.22
N GLY A 67 -8.24 -11.35 -10.83
CA GLY A 67 -8.37 -11.88 -12.19
C GLY A 67 -9.48 -12.94 -12.31
N LEU A 68 -9.56 -13.86 -11.35
CA LEU A 68 -10.60 -14.91 -11.33
C LEU A 68 -12.00 -14.37 -11.05
N MET A 69 -12.12 -13.27 -10.29
CA MET A 69 -13.39 -12.63 -9.93
C MET A 69 -13.65 -11.33 -10.68
N SER A 70 -13.28 -11.30 -11.97
CA SER A 70 -13.52 -10.16 -12.88
C SER A 70 -15.00 -9.78 -13.05
N ASP A 71 -15.92 -10.69 -12.72
CA ASP A 71 -17.36 -10.48 -12.77
C ASP A 71 -17.88 -9.69 -11.55
N ASP A 72 -17.17 -9.75 -10.42
CA ASP A 72 -17.59 -9.11 -9.19
C ASP A 72 -17.43 -7.57 -9.27
N PRO A 73 -18.52 -6.80 -9.15
CA PRO A 73 -18.48 -5.35 -9.32
C PRO A 73 -17.72 -4.64 -8.20
N LEU A 74 -17.62 -5.23 -7.00
CA LEU A 74 -16.85 -4.64 -5.90
C LEU A 74 -15.36 -4.71 -6.20
N LEU A 75 -14.89 -5.87 -6.66
CA LEU A 75 -13.46 -6.06 -6.98
C LEU A 75 -13.00 -5.27 -8.21
N ARG A 76 -13.90 -4.88 -9.11
CA ARG A 76 -13.58 -3.95 -10.22
C ARG A 76 -13.14 -2.57 -9.75
N THR A 77 -13.59 -2.14 -8.56
CA THR A 77 -13.17 -0.85 -7.99
C THR A 77 -11.81 -0.92 -7.30
N VAL A 78 -11.29 -2.14 -7.07
CA VAL A 78 -10.04 -2.36 -6.36
C VAL A 78 -8.85 -2.32 -7.31
N VAL A 79 -7.92 -1.42 -7.03
CA VAL A 79 -6.64 -1.32 -7.72
C VAL A 79 -5.55 -1.84 -6.79
N LEU A 80 -4.91 -2.94 -7.20
CA LEU A 80 -3.80 -3.54 -6.46
C LEU A 80 -2.48 -2.84 -6.81
N ARG A 81 -1.71 -2.45 -5.80
CA ARG A 81 -0.37 -1.90 -5.94
C ARG A 81 0.64 -2.69 -5.12
N LEU A 82 1.83 -2.89 -5.68
CA LEU A 82 2.93 -3.52 -4.96
C LEU A 82 3.45 -2.60 -3.85
N GLY A 83 3.57 -3.11 -2.64
CA GLY A 83 4.17 -2.44 -1.49
C GLY A 83 5.68 -2.28 -1.70
N GLY A 84 6.17 -1.04 -1.57
CA GLY A 84 7.56 -0.70 -1.90
C GLY A 84 8.55 -0.82 -0.75
N PHE A 85 8.09 -0.97 0.50
CA PHE A 85 8.98 -0.91 1.68
C PHE A 85 10.00 -2.05 1.70
N HIS A 86 9.55 -3.30 1.58
CA HIS A 86 10.47 -4.44 1.58
C HIS A 86 11.46 -4.36 0.40
N MET A 87 10.97 -3.99 -0.78
CA MET A 87 11.80 -3.82 -1.99
C MET A 87 12.85 -2.72 -1.81
N LEU A 88 12.49 -1.60 -1.19
CA LEU A 88 13.41 -0.50 -0.90
C LEU A 88 14.50 -0.91 0.09
N ILE A 89 14.12 -1.62 1.16
CA ILE A 89 15.07 -2.10 2.17
C ILE A 89 16.03 -3.14 1.58
N SER A 90 15.54 -4.09 0.78
CA SER A 90 16.39 -5.06 0.07
C SER A 90 17.33 -4.39 -0.92
N TYR A 91 16.85 -3.38 -1.66
CA TYR A 91 17.65 -2.62 -2.62
C TYR A 91 18.78 -1.83 -1.93
N MET A 92 18.45 -1.10 -0.87
CA MET A 92 19.43 -0.40 -0.04
C MET A 92 20.44 -1.37 0.60
N GLY A 93 19.98 -2.54 1.05
CA GLY A 93 20.87 -3.60 1.55
C GLY A 93 21.83 -4.13 0.47
N CYS A 94 21.36 -4.34 -0.75
CA CYS A 94 22.18 -4.76 -1.89
C CYS A 94 23.23 -3.71 -2.27
N ILE A 95 22.85 -2.44 -2.31
CA ILE A 95 23.77 -1.31 -2.51
C ILE A 95 24.83 -1.31 -1.40
N GLY A 96 24.42 -1.40 -0.13
CA GLY A 96 25.33 -1.43 1.02
C GLY A 96 26.27 -2.63 1.03
N HIS A 97 25.83 -3.78 0.51
CA HIS A 97 26.67 -4.97 0.34
C HIS A 97 27.66 -4.82 -0.82
N THR A 98 27.22 -4.30 -1.96
CA THR A 98 28.08 -4.06 -3.14
C THR A 98 29.13 -2.99 -2.88
N LEU A 99 28.79 -1.98 -2.08
CA LEU A 99 29.66 -0.88 -1.69
C LEU A 99 30.34 -1.14 -0.33
N ALA A 100 30.34 -2.40 0.13
CA ALA A 100 31.11 -2.80 1.30
C ALA A 100 32.61 -2.60 1.01
N GLY A 101 33.25 -1.74 1.80
CA GLY A 101 34.66 -1.36 1.62
C GLY A 101 34.91 -0.14 0.73
N SER A 102 33.86 0.50 0.19
CA SER A 102 34.00 1.71 -0.63
C SER A 102 33.97 3.03 0.16
N GLY A 103 33.92 2.97 1.50
CA GLY A 103 33.74 4.14 2.37
C GLY A 103 32.33 4.75 2.39
N LEU A 104 31.34 4.13 1.72
CA LEU A 104 29.96 4.64 1.68
C LEU A 104 29.27 4.61 3.06
N LYS A 105 29.64 3.64 3.91
CA LYS A 105 29.17 3.57 5.30
C LYS A 105 29.51 4.84 6.09
N ASP A 106 30.69 5.41 5.87
CA ASP A 106 31.16 6.61 6.55
C ASP A 106 30.42 7.88 6.08
N LEU A 107 30.08 7.96 4.78
CA LEU A 107 29.29 9.07 4.22
C LEU A 107 27.82 9.05 4.70
N LEU A 108 27.19 7.89 4.80
CA LEU A 108 25.81 7.78 5.28
C LEU A 108 25.69 8.04 6.78
N PHE A 109 26.72 7.72 7.58
CA PHE A 109 26.78 8.11 9.00
C PHE A 109 26.89 9.63 9.18
N SER A 110 27.65 10.32 8.32
CA SER A 110 27.76 11.79 8.36
C SER A 110 26.48 12.51 7.93
N PHE A 111 25.54 11.84 7.28
CA PHE A 111 24.26 12.41 6.84
C PHE A 111 23.16 12.35 7.92
N CYS A 112 23.44 11.69 9.05
CA CYS A 112 22.54 11.58 10.20
C CYS A 112 23.05 12.38 11.41
N SER A 113 23.78 13.47 11.19
CA SER A 113 24.13 14.46 12.21
C SER A 113 23.51 15.83 11.93
#